data_AF-A0A2V6Y784-F1
#
_entry.id   AF-A0A2V6Y784-F1
#
_cell.length_a   1.000
_cell.length_b   1.000
_cell.length_c   1.000
_cell.angle_alpha   90.00
_cell.angle_beta   90.00
_cell.angle_gamma   90.00
#
_symmetry.space_group_name_H-M   'P 1'
#
loop_
_entity.id
_entity.type
_entity.pdbx_description
1 polymer ?
#
loop_
_entity_poly.entity_id
_entity_poly.type
_entity_poly.pdbx_seq_one_letter_code
_entity_poly.pdbx_strand_id
1 'polypeptide(L)'
;GAITFDEFLDLNASVGSWKEAKDMRQEGCPYILTACLTSDVDVWSARNMNLSPDGGRTPAPRREGDRQAQYAAYRSGMVFRGKIDIPLIDWRHYLEPFLDMHHAHQSFAARQRMLNYDGDASNQVIWFTDARPDGPEFDQTPMALQVIDEWMANIRAHPERGAGGNKPPAAVDSCFATDGSRIAAGNDVWAGVLDERPPGACTRLFPLYRTSRIVAGGPIEGGIFQCFREPVDAAVERRLYAPRTPTRADVARLREIFPDGVCDYTKGDAGLPPELRAHDDREPAGRE
;
A
#
# COMPACT_ATOMS: atom_id res chain seq x y z
N GLY A 1 11.86 9.88 6.50
CA GLY A 1 11.89 10.89 7.57
C GLY A 1 12.12 10.19 8.89
N ALA A 2 12.94 10.76 9.76
CA ALA A 2 13.10 10.29 11.13
C ALA A 2 12.35 11.25 12.04
N ILE A 3 11.24 10.80 12.62
CA ILE A 3 10.57 11.52 13.71
C ILE A 3 10.99 10.89 15.03
N THR A 4 11.17 11.72 16.04
CA THR A 4 11.35 11.30 17.43
C THR A 4 10.03 10.72 17.97
N PHE A 5 10.12 10.00 19.08
CA PHE A 5 8.93 9.48 19.73
C PHE A 5 8.04 10.60 20.31
N ASP A 6 8.65 11.70 20.74
CA ASP A 6 7.92 12.87 21.25
C ASP A 6 7.15 13.53 20.11
N GLU A 7 7.75 13.69 18.94
CA GLU A 7 7.05 14.15 17.72
C GLU A 7 5.95 13.18 17.29
N PHE A 8 6.16 11.86 17.45
CA PHE A 8 5.11 10.86 17.19
C PHE A 8 3.92 11.04 18.13
N LEU A 9 4.15 11.23 19.44
CA LEU A 9 3.08 11.46 20.41
C LEU A 9 2.39 12.80 20.16
N ASP A 10 3.16 13.85 19.88
CA ASP A 10 2.64 15.18 19.58
C ASP A 10 1.74 15.17 18.34
N LEU A 11 2.22 14.58 17.23
CA LEU A 11 1.44 14.45 16.00
C LEU A 11 0.12 13.71 16.24
N ASN A 12 0.18 12.58 16.94
CA ASN A 12 -1.00 11.75 17.19
C ASN A 12 -1.97 12.36 18.21
N ALA A 13 -1.50 13.27 19.06
CA ALA A 13 -2.36 14.04 19.94
C ALA A 13 -2.95 15.28 19.25
N SER A 14 -2.20 15.89 18.33
CA SER A 14 -2.57 17.15 17.68
C SER A 14 -3.51 16.96 16.50
N VAL A 15 -3.43 15.83 15.79
CA VAL A 15 -4.21 15.54 14.58
C VAL A 15 -5.02 14.25 14.75
N GLY A 16 -6.35 14.38 14.70
CA GLY A 16 -7.29 13.28 14.92
C GLY A 16 -7.71 12.61 13.61
N SER A 17 -8.86 13.02 13.08
CA SER A 17 -9.43 12.55 11.80
C SER A 17 -9.86 13.71 10.91
N TRP A 18 -10.36 13.41 9.71
CA TRP A 18 -11.19 14.36 8.98
C TRP A 18 -12.52 14.60 9.68
N LYS A 19 -13.10 15.79 9.49
CA LYS A 19 -14.48 16.11 9.86
C LYS A 19 -15.46 15.23 9.10
N GLU A 20 -16.69 15.10 9.61
CA GLU A 20 -17.78 14.49 8.85
C GLU A 20 -18.07 15.30 7.58
N ALA A 21 -18.49 14.64 6.50
CA ALA A 21 -18.70 15.30 5.20
C ALA A 21 -19.67 16.50 5.28
N LYS A 22 -20.69 16.41 6.14
CA LYS A 22 -21.65 17.50 6.40
C LYS A 22 -21.03 18.71 7.12
N ASP A 23 -19.92 18.51 7.83
CA ASP A 23 -19.22 19.50 8.63
C ASP A 23 -17.95 20.02 7.93
N MET A 24 -17.54 19.36 6.85
CA MET A 24 -16.48 19.85 5.96
C MET A 24 -16.88 21.19 5.35
N ARG A 25 -15.89 22.06 5.21
CA ARG A 25 -16.00 23.39 4.60
C ARG A 25 -15.27 23.39 3.26
N GLN A 26 -15.65 24.30 2.39
CA GLN A 26 -14.95 24.50 1.13
C GLN A 26 -13.47 24.83 1.36
N GLU A 27 -12.60 24.18 0.58
CA GLU A 27 -11.16 24.46 0.57
C GLU A 27 -10.85 25.91 0.20
N GLY A 28 -9.68 26.40 0.65
CA GLY A 28 -9.21 27.76 0.37
C GLY A 28 -8.01 27.77 -0.58
N CYS A 29 -7.14 28.74 -0.38
CA CYS A 29 -5.83 28.76 -1.04
C CYS A 29 -5.01 27.52 -0.61
N PRO A 30 -4.30 26.81 -1.51
CA PRO A 30 -4.09 27.12 -2.94
C PRO A 30 -5.10 26.46 -3.89
N TYR A 31 -6.02 25.63 -3.40
CA TYR A 31 -6.96 24.87 -4.24
C TYR A 31 -8.00 25.77 -4.93
N ILE A 32 -8.35 26.90 -4.30
CA ILE A 32 -9.18 27.96 -4.89
C ILE A 32 -8.36 29.24 -4.98
N LEU A 33 -7.84 29.55 -6.18
CA LEU A 33 -6.93 30.68 -6.39
C LEU A 33 -7.53 32.03 -6.00
N THR A 34 -8.83 32.25 -6.24
CA THR A 34 -9.50 33.49 -5.83
C THR A 34 -9.56 33.66 -4.30
N ALA A 35 -9.52 32.57 -3.54
CA ALA A 35 -9.46 32.61 -2.08
C ALA A 35 -8.06 32.98 -1.56
N CYS A 36 -7.00 32.90 -2.38
CA CYS A 36 -5.65 33.33 -1.99
C CYS A 36 -5.53 34.84 -1.75
N LEU A 37 -6.51 35.63 -2.19
CA LEU A 37 -6.57 37.07 -1.90
C LEU A 37 -7.05 37.37 -0.47
N THR A 38 -7.71 36.40 0.18
CA THR A 38 -8.45 36.62 1.44
C THR A 38 -8.21 35.54 2.50
N SER A 39 -7.51 34.47 2.17
CA SER A 39 -7.23 33.33 3.05
C SER A 39 -5.76 32.95 3.00
N ASP A 40 -5.24 32.53 4.14
CA ASP A 40 -3.92 31.91 4.21
C ASP A 40 -3.86 30.62 3.40
N VAL A 41 -2.64 30.28 2.98
CA VAL A 41 -2.33 29.03 2.28
C VAL A 41 -2.51 27.85 3.23
N ASP A 42 -3.41 26.94 2.88
CA ASP A 42 -3.69 25.70 3.60
C ASP A 42 -3.48 24.51 2.66
N VAL A 43 -2.22 24.14 2.41
CA VAL A 43 -1.85 23.00 1.55
C VAL A 43 -2.19 21.64 2.16
N TRP A 44 -2.63 21.61 3.42
CA TRP A 44 -2.92 20.40 4.16
C TRP A 44 -4.42 20.18 4.33
N SER A 45 -5.26 21.13 3.94
CA SER A 45 -6.69 21.12 4.26
C SER A 45 -6.96 21.03 5.76
N ALA A 46 -6.11 21.67 6.57
CA ALA A 46 -6.18 21.68 8.04
C ALA A 46 -7.56 22.15 8.55
N ARG A 47 -8.23 23.05 7.83
CA ARG A 47 -9.61 23.49 8.14
C ARG A 47 -10.64 22.37 8.18
N ASN A 48 -10.38 21.25 7.51
CA ASN A 48 -11.25 20.09 7.44
C ASN A 48 -10.80 18.93 8.34
N MET A 49 -9.74 19.12 9.10
CA MET A 49 -9.30 18.18 10.13
C MET A 49 -9.97 18.47 11.48
N ASN A 50 -10.14 17.42 12.28
CA ASN A 50 -10.33 17.50 13.72
C ASN A 50 -8.96 17.67 14.36
N LEU A 51 -8.62 18.92 14.67
CA LEU A 51 -7.38 19.28 15.36
C LEU A 51 -7.61 19.39 16.86
N SER A 52 -6.55 19.17 17.63
CA SER A 52 -6.56 19.45 19.05
C SER A 52 -6.82 20.95 19.29
N PRO A 53 -7.69 21.32 20.24
CA PRO A 53 -8.01 22.71 20.52
C PRO A 53 -6.88 23.48 21.21
N ASP A 54 -5.90 22.77 21.78
CA ASP A 54 -4.87 23.32 22.67
C ASP A 54 -3.46 22.80 22.33
N GLY A 55 -3.20 22.54 21.04
CA GLY A 55 -1.88 22.16 20.55
C GLY A 55 -1.43 20.78 21.05
N GLY A 56 -2.37 19.85 21.12
CA GLY A 56 -2.13 18.46 21.46
C GLY A 56 -2.48 18.12 22.90
N ARG A 57 -2.47 19.05 23.86
CA ARG A 57 -2.66 18.73 25.30
C ARG A 57 -3.92 17.88 25.54
N THR A 58 -5.03 18.31 24.98
CA THR A 58 -6.25 17.52 24.78
C THR A 58 -6.16 16.78 23.44
N PRO A 59 -6.11 15.43 23.43
CA PRO A 59 -6.01 14.69 22.18
C PRO A 59 -7.15 15.00 21.22
N ALA A 60 -6.78 15.21 19.96
CA ALA A 60 -7.70 15.48 18.87
C ALA A 60 -8.65 14.28 18.65
N PRO A 61 -9.96 14.52 18.45
CA PRO A 61 -10.92 13.43 18.32
C PRO A 61 -10.70 12.65 17.02
N ARG A 62 -10.78 11.33 17.12
CA ARG A 62 -10.67 10.40 16.00
C ARG A 62 -12.04 9.86 15.61
N ARG A 63 -12.19 9.57 14.32
CA ARG A 63 -13.41 9.02 13.74
C ARG A 63 -13.30 7.51 13.59
N GLU A 64 -14.38 6.80 13.90
CA GLU A 64 -14.53 5.40 13.57
C GLU A 64 -15.03 5.24 12.12
N GLY A 65 -14.47 4.28 11.38
CA GLY A 65 -14.91 3.98 10.02
C GLY A 65 -16.29 3.33 10.00
N ASP A 66 -17.08 3.65 8.98
CA ASP A 66 -18.41 3.05 8.80
C ASP A 66 -18.31 1.60 8.28
N ARG A 67 -18.81 0.65 9.08
CA ARG A 67 -18.75 -0.79 8.74
C ARG A 67 -19.57 -1.13 7.49
N GLN A 68 -20.72 -0.50 7.29
CA GLN A 68 -21.57 -0.78 6.13
C GLN A 68 -20.92 -0.26 4.85
N ALA A 69 -20.26 0.90 4.91
CA ALA A 69 -19.48 1.43 3.79
C ALA A 69 -18.31 0.51 3.42
N GLN A 70 -17.58 -0.02 4.42
CA GLN A 70 -16.51 -0.99 4.20
C GLN A 70 -17.05 -2.25 3.51
N TYR A 71 -18.16 -2.81 4.01
CA TYR A 71 -18.80 -3.98 3.39
C TYR A 71 -19.29 -3.71 1.98
N ALA A 72 -19.87 -2.53 1.73
CA ALA A 72 -20.33 -2.14 0.41
C ALA A 72 -19.17 -2.03 -0.59
N ALA A 73 -18.01 -1.50 -0.17
CA ALA A 73 -16.81 -1.43 -1.02
C ALA A 73 -16.28 -2.82 -1.42
N TYR A 74 -16.29 -3.78 -0.50
CA TYR A 74 -15.92 -5.16 -0.82
C TYR A 74 -16.94 -5.84 -1.74
N ARG A 75 -18.23 -5.75 -1.41
CA ARG A 75 -19.30 -6.44 -2.15
C ARG A 75 -19.52 -5.87 -3.56
N SER A 76 -19.21 -4.59 -3.78
CA SER A 76 -19.33 -3.95 -5.09
C SER A 76 -18.20 -4.33 -6.06
N GLY A 77 -17.13 -4.95 -5.57
CA GLY A 77 -15.93 -5.23 -6.37
C GLY A 77 -15.00 -4.02 -6.54
N MET A 78 -15.22 -2.91 -5.82
CA MET A 78 -14.29 -1.77 -5.82
C MET A 78 -12.92 -2.13 -5.22
N VAL A 79 -12.88 -3.14 -4.34
CA VAL A 79 -11.63 -3.66 -3.77
C VAL A 79 -11.14 -4.84 -4.59
N PHE A 80 -10.00 -4.67 -5.25
CA PHE A 80 -9.30 -5.79 -5.88
C PHE A 80 -8.74 -6.73 -4.80
N ARG A 81 -9.29 -7.93 -4.70
CA ARG A 81 -8.88 -8.95 -3.71
C ARG A 81 -7.87 -9.98 -4.23
N GLY A 82 -7.40 -9.84 -5.47
CA GLY A 82 -6.45 -10.77 -6.08
C GLY A 82 -7.01 -11.65 -7.18
N LYS A 83 -8.35 -11.80 -7.28
CA LYS A 83 -8.98 -12.61 -8.33
C LYS A 83 -8.78 -11.99 -9.72
N ILE A 84 -7.85 -12.54 -10.49
CA ILE A 84 -7.61 -12.15 -11.88
C ILE A 84 -6.96 -13.30 -12.65
N ASP A 85 -7.52 -13.65 -13.81
CA ASP A 85 -7.14 -14.81 -14.63
C ASP A 85 -6.64 -14.42 -16.03
N ILE A 86 -6.41 -13.13 -16.26
CA ILE A 86 -5.84 -12.59 -17.50
C ILE A 86 -4.33 -12.33 -17.37
N PRO A 87 -3.59 -12.32 -18.49
CA PRO A 87 -2.22 -11.81 -18.56
C PRO A 87 -2.06 -10.38 -18.07
N LEU A 88 -0.99 -10.11 -17.31
CA LEU A 88 -0.68 -8.79 -16.77
C LEU A 88 0.80 -8.48 -16.93
N ILE A 89 1.09 -7.31 -17.51
CA ILE A 89 2.40 -6.65 -17.44
C ILE A 89 2.20 -5.38 -16.62
N ASP A 90 2.65 -5.41 -15.36
CA ASP A 90 2.70 -4.24 -14.48
C ASP A 90 4.01 -3.51 -14.76
N TRP A 91 3.94 -2.55 -15.68
CA TRP A 91 5.08 -1.71 -16.04
C TRP A 91 4.97 -0.32 -15.44
N ARG A 92 6.08 0.18 -14.91
CA ARG A 92 6.19 1.55 -14.42
C ARG A 92 7.60 2.11 -14.52
N HIS A 93 7.68 3.43 -14.51
CA HIS A 93 8.90 4.15 -14.19
C HIS A 93 9.19 4.07 -12.69
N TYR A 94 10.47 3.99 -12.34
CA TYR A 94 10.91 4.02 -10.95
C TYR A 94 11.10 5.45 -10.46
N LEU A 95 10.08 5.97 -9.77
CA LEU A 95 9.98 7.38 -9.36
C LEU A 95 10.16 7.61 -7.85
N GLU A 96 10.53 6.59 -7.07
CA GLU A 96 10.69 6.69 -5.60
C GLU A 96 11.59 7.85 -5.10
N PRO A 97 12.65 8.29 -5.83
CA PRO A 97 13.44 9.45 -5.40
C PRO A 97 12.81 10.82 -5.66
N PHE A 98 11.71 10.87 -6.43
CA PHE A 98 11.04 12.11 -6.82
C PHE A 98 9.77 12.33 -6.00
N LEU A 99 9.29 13.59 -5.94
CA LEU A 99 8.03 13.91 -5.28
C LEU A 99 6.86 13.48 -6.19
N ASP A 100 6.55 12.18 -6.15
CA ASP A 100 5.54 11.56 -6.99
C ASP A 100 4.65 10.61 -6.17
N MET A 101 3.38 10.51 -6.55
CA MET A 101 2.39 9.70 -5.84
C MET A 101 2.43 8.21 -6.20
N HIS A 102 3.13 7.83 -7.26
CA HIS A 102 3.21 6.46 -7.78
C HIS A 102 4.30 5.67 -7.08
N HIS A 103 4.04 5.29 -5.83
CA HIS A 103 4.95 4.42 -5.08
C HIS A 103 5.13 3.06 -5.76
N ALA A 104 6.39 2.64 -5.91
CA ALA A 104 6.79 1.41 -6.59
C ALA A 104 6.33 0.14 -5.86
N HIS A 105 6.10 0.20 -4.54
CA HIS A 105 5.60 -0.96 -3.79
C HIS A 105 4.20 -1.43 -4.24
N GLN A 106 3.43 -0.60 -4.96
CA GLN A 106 2.07 -0.95 -5.40
C GLN A 106 2.02 -2.16 -6.34
N SER A 107 3.05 -2.40 -7.17
CA SER A 107 3.10 -3.61 -8.02
C SER A 107 3.13 -4.88 -7.18
N PHE A 108 3.88 -4.82 -6.07
CA PHE A 108 4.03 -5.92 -5.14
C PHE A 108 2.83 -6.06 -4.20
N ALA A 109 2.14 -4.95 -3.89
CA ALA A 109 0.85 -5.00 -3.21
C ALA A 109 -0.19 -5.77 -4.04
N ALA A 110 -0.29 -5.48 -5.35
CA ALA A 110 -1.18 -6.21 -6.26
C ALA A 110 -0.80 -7.69 -6.35
N ARG A 111 0.49 -8.02 -6.50
CA ARG A 111 0.99 -9.40 -6.49
C ARG A 111 0.64 -10.13 -5.19
N GLN A 112 0.83 -9.49 -4.04
CA GLN A 112 0.52 -10.10 -2.74
C GLN A 112 -0.97 -10.40 -2.63
N ARG A 113 -1.86 -9.55 -3.18
CA ARG A 113 -3.31 -9.84 -3.20
C ARG A 113 -3.62 -11.07 -4.04
N MET A 114 -2.99 -11.22 -5.21
CA MET A 114 -3.14 -12.42 -6.06
C MET A 114 -2.71 -13.68 -5.29
N LEU A 115 -1.51 -13.65 -4.69
CA LEU A 115 -1.01 -14.75 -3.86
C LEU A 115 -1.91 -15.06 -2.65
N ASN A 116 -2.49 -14.04 -2.01
CA ASN A 116 -3.44 -14.25 -0.91
C ASN A 116 -4.75 -14.88 -1.37
N TYR A 117 -5.15 -14.69 -2.63
CA TYR A 117 -6.45 -15.15 -3.14
C TYR A 117 -6.47 -16.64 -3.50
N ASP A 118 -5.45 -17.11 -4.23
CA ASP A 118 -5.37 -18.51 -4.66
C ASP A 118 -3.94 -19.09 -4.67
N GLY A 119 -2.96 -18.35 -4.12
CA GLY A 119 -1.56 -18.78 -4.10
C GLY A 119 -0.85 -18.66 -5.45
N ASP A 120 -1.50 -18.09 -6.48
CA ASP A 120 -0.93 -17.97 -7.82
C ASP A 120 -0.86 -16.50 -8.29
N ALA A 121 0.31 -16.11 -8.77
CA ALA A 121 0.52 -14.84 -9.47
C ALA A 121 1.26 -15.05 -10.80
N SER A 122 1.20 -16.28 -11.34
CA SER A 122 1.89 -16.71 -12.56
C SER A 122 1.44 -15.93 -13.80
N ASN A 123 0.27 -15.29 -13.77
CA ASN A 123 -0.25 -14.42 -14.81
C ASN A 123 0.21 -12.96 -14.70
N GLN A 124 1.05 -12.59 -13.74
CA GLN A 124 1.64 -11.26 -13.64
C GLN A 124 3.14 -11.28 -13.94
N VAL A 125 3.64 -10.20 -14.55
CA VAL A 125 5.06 -9.81 -14.54
C VAL A 125 5.20 -8.34 -14.14
N ILE A 126 6.25 -8.02 -13.39
CA ILE A 126 6.55 -6.68 -12.90
C ILE A 126 7.80 -6.16 -13.61
N TRP A 127 7.66 -5.02 -14.27
CA TRP A 127 8.69 -4.36 -15.07
C TRP A 127 8.94 -2.95 -14.57
N PHE A 128 10.17 -2.63 -14.16
CA PHE A 128 10.54 -1.25 -13.81
C PHE A 128 11.54 -0.69 -14.81
N THR A 129 11.31 0.55 -15.25
CA THR A 129 12.28 1.34 -16.03
C THR A 129 12.89 2.40 -15.15
N ASP A 130 14.22 2.51 -15.12
CA ASP A 130 14.89 3.55 -14.34
C ASP A 130 14.60 4.93 -14.92
N ALA A 131 13.97 5.79 -14.11
CA ALA A 131 13.71 7.20 -14.45
C ALA A 131 14.74 8.14 -13.80
N ARG A 132 15.87 7.61 -13.34
CA ARG A 132 16.97 8.40 -12.78
C ARG A 132 18.08 8.63 -13.81
N PRO A 133 18.73 9.82 -13.78
CA PRO A 133 18.25 11.05 -13.15
C PRO A 133 16.97 11.57 -13.83
N ASP A 134 16.33 12.58 -13.24
CA ASP A 134 15.17 13.24 -13.85
C ASP A 134 15.48 13.69 -15.30
N GLY A 135 14.53 13.47 -16.20
CA GLY A 135 14.71 13.65 -17.63
C GLY A 135 13.74 12.84 -18.48
N PRO A 136 14.00 12.73 -19.80
CA PRO A 136 13.18 11.92 -20.69
C PRO A 136 13.16 10.46 -20.25
N GLU A 137 11.97 9.93 -20.05
CA GLU A 137 11.75 8.55 -19.65
C GLU A 137 11.56 7.66 -20.88
N PHE A 138 12.18 6.49 -20.90
CA PHE A 138 11.94 5.52 -21.97
C PHE A 138 10.54 4.90 -21.81
N ASP A 139 9.85 4.70 -22.93
CA ASP A 139 8.53 4.07 -22.98
C ASP A 139 8.62 2.59 -23.39
N GLN A 140 8.36 1.66 -22.46
CA GLN A 140 8.32 0.22 -22.72
C GLN A 140 6.95 -0.24 -23.24
N THR A 141 5.95 0.64 -23.37
CA THR A 141 4.62 0.28 -23.91
C THR A 141 4.72 -0.50 -25.22
N PRO A 142 5.55 -0.12 -26.22
CA PRO A 142 5.67 -0.89 -27.46
C PRO A 142 6.14 -2.34 -27.24
N MET A 143 7.09 -2.55 -26.32
CA MET A 143 7.55 -3.89 -25.95
C MET A 143 6.47 -4.65 -25.18
N ALA A 144 5.80 -4.01 -24.23
CA ALA A 144 4.73 -4.63 -23.45
C ALA A 144 3.56 -5.08 -24.36
N LEU A 145 3.20 -4.27 -25.36
CA LEU A 145 2.18 -4.61 -26.36
C LEU A 145 2.57 -5.82 -27.21
N GLN A 146 3.84 -5.97 -27.58
CA GLN A 146 4.31 -7.16 -28.31
C GLN A 146 4.24 -8.41 -27.43
N VAL A 147 4.69 -8.32 -26.18
CA VAL A 147 4.68 -9.45 -25.24
C VAL A 147 3.25 -9.87 -24.88
N ILE A 148 2.35 -8.91 -24.65
CA ILE A 148 0.96 -9.22 -24.34
C ILE A 148 0.22 -9.79 -25.55
N ASP A 149 0.52 -9.34 -26.78
CA ASP A 149 -0.04 -9.90 -28.01
C ASP A 149 0.35 -11.37 -28.19
N GLU A 150 1.64 -11.71 -28.02
CA GLU A 150 2.12 -13.09 -28.06
C GLU A 150 1.46 -13.94 -26.96
N TRP A 151 1.35 -13.40 -25.74
CA TRP A 151 0.72 -14.10 -24.63
C TRP A 151 -0.76 -14.39 -24.92
N MET A 152 -1.48 -13.41 -25.45
CA MET A 152 -2.89 -13.58 -25.84
C MET A 152 -3.03 -14.55 -27.02
N ALA A 153 -2.09 -14.57 -27.97
CA ALA A 153 -2.06 -15.54 -29.06
C ALA A 153 -1.87 -16.98 -28.55
N ASN A 154 -0.96 -17.18 -27.59
CA ASN A 154 -0.76 -18.48 -26.94
C ASN A 154 -2.03 -18.95 -26.23
N ILE A 155 -2.71 -18.05 -25.49
CA ILE A 155 -4.00 -18.37 -24.84
C ILE A 155 -5.08 -18.75 -25.84
N ARG A 156 -5.17 -18.07 -26.98
CA ARG A 156 -6.13 -18.45 -28.03
C ARG A 156 -5.84 -19.83 -28.60
N ALA A 157 -4.57 -20.21 -28.72
CA ALA A 157 -4.16 -21.51 -29.24
C ALA A 157 -4.33 -22.65 -28.21
N HIS A 158 -4.12 -22.35 -26.93
CA HIS A 158 -4.11 -23.32 -25.83
C HIS A 158 -4.90 -22.81 -24.61
N PRO A 159 -6.21 -22.55 -24.74
CA PRO A 159 -7.01 -21.96 -23.66
C PRO A 159 -7.01 -22.80 -22.38
N GLU A 160 -6.82 -24.12 -22.49
CA GLU A 160 -6.78 -25.07 -21.38
C GLU A 160 -5.62 -24.83 -20.40
N ARG A 161 -4.57 -24.09 -20.80
CA ARG A 161 -3.40 -23.82 -19.95
C ARG A 161 -3.55 -22.54 -19.10
N GLY A 162 -4.64 -21.79 -19.28
CA GLY A 162 -4.86 -20.50 -18.62
C GLY A 162 -3.79 -19.46 -18.94
N ALA A 163 -3.78 -18.33 -18.21
CA ALA A 163 -2.79 -17.28 -18.44
C ALA A 163 -1.37 -17.72 -18.05
N GLY A 164 -1.18 -18.32 -16.86
CA GLY A 164 0.13 -18.75 -16.38
C GLY A 164 0.85 -19.74 -17.31
N GLY A 165 0.14 -20.75 -17.81
CA GLY A 165 0.71 -21.79 -18.68
C GLY A 165 0.96 -21.35 -20.13
N ASN A 166 0.47 -20.17 -20.54
CA ASN A 166 0.65 -19.61 -21.88
C ASN A 166 1.66 -18.45 -21.93
N LYS A 167 2.38 -18.22 -20.82
CA LYS A 167 3.34 -17.13 -20.67
C LYS A 167 4.48 -17.25 -21.71
N PRO A 168 4.66 -16.27 -22.61
CA PRO A 168 5.74 -16.31 -23.58
C PRO A 168 7.10 -16.09 -22.90
N PRO A 169 8.23 -16.50 -23.52
CA PRO A 169 9.56 -16.36 -22.91
C PRO A 169 9.93 -14.93 -22.50
N ALA A 170 9.40 -13.92 -23.20
CA ALA A 170 9.63 -12.51 -22.90
C ALA A 170 8.78 -11.99 -21.73
N ALA A 171 7.69 -12.67 -21.36
CA ALA A 171 6.88 -12.34 -20.19
C ALA A 171 7.54 -12.87 -18.91
N VAL A 172 8.64 -12.21 -18.53
CA VAL A 172 9.39 -12.49 -17.31
C VAL A 172 9.61 -11.20 -16.53
N ASP A 173 9.58 -11.28 -15.20
CA ASP A 173 9.95 -10.18 -14.32
C ASP A 173 11.30 -9.59 -14.74
N SER A 174 11.35 -8.26 -14.88
CA SER A 174 12.47 -7.56 -15.51
C SER A 174 12.66 -6.16 -14.96
N CYS A 175 13.85 -5.61 -15.14
CA CYS A 175 14.10 -4.18 -14.97
C CYS A 175 15.01 -3.64 -16.07
N PHE A 176 14.83 -2.35 -16.38
CA PHE A 176 15.41 -1.68 -17.53
C PHE A 176 16.15 -0.41 -17.11
N ALA A 177 17.21 -0.07 -17.85
CA ALA A 177 17.93 1.18 -17.69
C ALA A 177 17.15 2.34 -18.31
N THR A 178 17.64 3.56 -18.09
CA THR A 178 17.03 4.81 -18.59
C THR A 178 16.92 4.85 -20.12
N ASP A 179 17.79 4.15 -20.84
CA ASP A 179 17.75 4.02 -22.31
C ASP A 179 16.84 2.88 -22.80
N GLY A 180 16.15 2.22 -21.88
CA GLY A 180 15.25 1.10 -22.12
C GLY A 180 15.93 -0.26 -22.31
N SER A 181 17.26 -0.33 -22.24
CA SER A 181 17.99 -1.60 -22.29
C SER A 181 17.71 -2.44 -21.03
N ARG A 182 17.61 -3.77 -21.20
CA ARG A 182 17.30 -4.67 -20.08
C ARG A 182 18.52 -4.88 -19.19
N ILE A 183 18.37 -4.60 -17.90
CA ILE A 183 19.42 -4.80 -16.89
C ILE A 183 19.42 -6.23 -16.37
N ALA A 184 18.25 -6.73 -15.97
CA ALA A 184 18.08 -8.08 -15.45
C ALA A 184 16.68 -8.61 -15.75
N ALA A 185 16.56 -9.93 -15.84
CA ALA A 185 15.31 -10.65 -16.00
C ALA A 185 15.39 -12.03 -15.34
N GLY A 186 14.27 -12.51 -14.81
CA GLY A 186 14.18 -13.84 -14.20
C GLY A 186 13.26 -13.87 -12.98
N ASN A 187 12.96 -15.08 -12.50
CA ASN A 187 12.01 -15.29 -11.39
C ASN A 187 12.48 -14.70 -10.05
N ASP A 188 13.79 -14.51 -9.89
CA ASP A 188 14.41 -14.07 -8.64
C ASP A 188 14.91 -12.63 -8.68
N VAL A 189 14.67 -11.89 -9.78
CA VAL A 189 15.17 -10.50 -9.88
C VAL A 189 14.51 -9.57 -8.87
N TRP A 190 13.28 -9.90 -8.45
CA TRP A 190 12.52 -9.21 -7.41
C TRP A 190 12.50 -9.93 -6.05
N ALA A 191 13.36 -10.93 -5.84
CA ALA A 191 13.50 -11.61 -4.55
C ALA A 191 13.75 -10.59 -3.42
N GLY A 192 13.30 -10.91 -2.20
CA GLY A 192 13.44 -10.05 -1.02
C GLY A 192 12.43 -8.91 -0.91
N VAL A 193 11.45 -8.81 -1.82
CA VAL A 193 10.33 -7.84 -1.70
C VAL A 193 9.14 -8.44 -0.95
N LEU A 194 8.68 -9.63 -1.37
CA LEU A 194 7.53 -10.33 -0.79
C LEU A 194 7.94 -11.56 0.05
N ASP A 195 9.24 -11.80 0.19
CA ASP A 195 9.79 -12.94 0.91
C ASP A 195 11.06 -12.54 1.66
N GLU A 196 11.61 -13.50 2.41
CA GLU A 196 12.80 -13.29 3.24
C GLU A 196 14.12 -13.58 2.49
N ARG A 197 14.07 -13.82 1.17
CA ARG A 197 15.27 -14.11 0.40
C ARG A 197 16.15 -12.86 0.26
N PRO A 198 17.46 -13.02 0.01
CA PRO A 198 18.31 -11.88 -0.31
C PRO A 198 17.74 -11.06 -1.47
N PRO A 199 17.82 -9.71 -1.43
CA PRO A 199 17.32 -8.85 -2.50
C PRO A 199 17.86 -9.26 -3.86
N GLY A 200 16.97 -9.48 -4.84
CA GLY A 200 17.32 -9.81 -6.23
C GLY A 200 18.03 -8.67 -6.97
N ALA A 201 18.46 -8.92 -8.21
CA ALA A 201 19.18 -7.93 -9.02
C ALA A 201 18.39 -6.62 -9.20
N CYS A 202 17.09 -6.71 -9.51
CA CYS A 202 16.25 -5.54 -9.65
C CYS A 202 15.88 -4.94 -8.28
N THR A 203 15.57 -5.74 -7.26
CA THR A 203 15.31 -5.23 -5.89
C THR A 203 16.45 -4.36 -5.35
N ARG A 204 17.71 -4.72 -5.62
CA ARG A 204 18.87 -3.94 -5.18
C ARG A 204 19.00 -2.59 -5.90
N LEU A 205 18.63 -2.54 -7.19
CA LEU A 205 18.73 -1.34 -8.02
C LEU A 205 17.56 -0.38 -7.80
N PHE A 206 16.40 -0.93 -7.44
CA PHE A 206 15.12 -0.24 -7.29
C PHE A 206 14.55 -0.45 -5.87
N PRO A 207 15.19 0.12 -4.84
CA PRO A 207 14.75 -0.05 -3.45
C PRO A 207 13.35 0.52 -3.22
N LEU A 208 12.50 -0.22 -2.51
CA LEU A 208 11.14 0.20 -2.22
C LEU A 208 11.07 0.92 -0.86
N TYR A 209 10.42 2.09 -0.83
CA TYR A 209 10.07 2.73 0.43
C TYR A 209 8.74 2.20 0.99
N ARG A 210 8.57 2.32 2.30
CA ARG A 210 7.39 1.83 3.04
C ARG A 210 6.50 2.99 3.43
N THR A 211 5.19 2.77 3.38
CA THR A 211 4.21 3.73 3.91
C THR A 211 4.19 3.71 5.44
N SER A 212 3.67 4.76 6.06
CA SER A 212 3.48 4.81 7.52
C SER A 212 2.64 3.64 8.03
N ARG A 213 1.67 3.14 7.24
CA ARG A 213 0.86 1.96 7.57
C ARG A 213 1.69 0.68 7.60
N ILE A 214 2.57 0.48 6.61
CA ILE A 214 3.47 -0.69 6.57
C ILE A 214 4.51 -0.61 7.70
N VAL A 215 5.06 0.58 7.96
CA VAL A 215 5.99 0.79 9.08
C VAL A 215 5.32 0.49 10.43
N ALA A 216 4.02 0.77 10.57
CA ALA A 216 3.23 0.45 11.76
C ALA A 216 2.82 -1.05 11.86
N GLY A 217 3.28 -1.91 10.94
CA GLY A 217 2.99 -3.35 10.94
C GLY A 217 1.83 -3.78 10.04
N GLY A 218 1.26 -2.87 9.25
CA GLY A 218 0.25 -3.21 8.24
C GLY A 218 0.85 -4.04 7.09
N PRO A 219 0.05 -4.90 6.44
CA PRO A 219 0.54 -5.76 5.36
C PRO A 219 0.82 -4.94 4.10
N ILE A 220 1.76 -5.40 3.28
CA ILE A 220 2.12 -4.74 2.02
C ILE A 220 0.94 -4.65 1.04
N GLU A 221 0.01 -5.59 1.10
CA GLU A 221 -1.18 -5.61 0.25
C GLU A 221 -2.11 -4.40 0.53
N GLY A 222 -2.07 -3.83 1.74
CA GLY A 222 -2.71 -2.54 2.06
C GLY A 222 -4.24 -2.52 2.17
N GLY A 223 -4.90 -3.67 2.21
CA GLY A 223 -6.35 -3.88 2.20
C GLY A 223 -7.05 -3.83 3.56
N ILE A 224 -6.32 -3.64 4.67
CA ILE A 224 -6.95 -3.49 5.99
C ILE A 224 -7.65 -2.12 6.08
N PHE A 225 -8.98 -2.13 5.98
CA PHE A 225 -9.83 -0.94 6.15
C PHE A 225 -10.01 -0.58 7.62
N GLN A 226 -10.16 -1.59 8.48
CA GLN A 226 -10.25 -1.40 9.92
C GLN A 226 -9.53 -2.54 10.65
N CYS A 227 -8.41 -2.23 11.27
CA CYS A 227 -7.72 -3.15 12.17
C CYS A 227 -8.60 -3.50 13.38
N PHE A 228 -8.41 -4.68 13.94
CA PHE A 228 -8.78 -4.91 15.34
C PHE A 228 -7.86 -4.08 16.24
N ARG A 229 -8.35 -3.71 17.43
CA ARG A 229 -7.57 -2.93 18.39
C ARG A 229 -7.05 -3.81 19.52
N GLU A 230 -5.83 -3.54 19.97
CA GLU A 230 -5.28 -4.07 21.22
C GLU A 230 -5.03 -2.94 22.23
N PRO A 231 -5.14 -3.21 23.54
CA PRO A 231 -4.78 -2.23 24.55
C PRO A 231 -3.34 -1.74 24.38
N VAL A 232 -3.08 -0.47 24.72
CA VAL A 232 -1.73 0.13 24.63
C VAL A 232 -0.67 -0.72 25.33
N ASP A 233 -1.00 -1.29 26.50
CA ASP A 233 -0.06 -2.11 27.27
C ASP A 233 0.35 -3.38 26.54
N ALA A 234 -0.60 -4.03 25.86
CA ALA A 234 -0.34 -5.21 25.05
C ALA A 234 0.57 -4.88 23.86
N ALA A 235 0.33 -3.74 23.18
CA ALA A 235 1.18 -3.28 22.10
C ALA A 235 2.63 -2.98 22.56
N VAL A 236 2.79 -2.39 23.75
CA VAL A 236 4.10 -2.12 24.35
C VAL A 236 4.82 -3.43 24.71
N GLU A 237 4.11 -4.38 25.33
CA GLU A 237 4.64 -5.70 25.70
C GLU A 237 5.11 -6.49 24.46
N ARG A 238 4.36 -6.40 23.36
CA ARG A 238 4.71 -6.98 22.05
C ARG A 238 5.82 -6.23 21.31
N ARG A 239 6.39 -5.18 21.93
CA ARG A 239 7.46 -4.34 21.37
C ARG A 239 7.06 -3.68 20.04
N LEU A 240 5.79 -3.29 19.88
CA LEU A 240 5.30 -2.60 18.67
C LEU A 240 6.09 -1.31 18.38
N TYR A 241 6.57 -0.62 19.43
CA TYR A 241 7.32 0.62 19.33
C TYR A 241 8.85 0.44 19.25
N ALA A 242 9.33 -0.79 19.00
CA ALA A 242 10.74 -1.08 18.84
C ALA A 242 11.38 -0.25 17.70
N PRO A 243 12.68 0.11 17.81
CA PRO A 243 13.64 -0.31 18.84
C PRO A 243 13.50 0.45 20.17
N ARG A 244 12.66 1.48 20.25
CA ARG A 244 12.44 2.23 21.49
C ARG A 244 11.57 1.43 22.46
N THR A 245 11.82 1.60 23.75
CA THR A 245 10.92 1.13 24.82
C THR A 245 10.21 2.34 25.41
N PRO A 246 8.88 2.47 25.27
CA PRO A 246 8.12 3.56 25.86
C PRO A 246 8.31 3.66 27.37
N THR A 247 8.48 4.89 27.87
CA THR A 247 8.52 5.19 29.30
C THR A 247 7.11 5.12 29.91
N ARG A 248 7.00 5.13 31.24
CA ARG A 248 5.68 5.20 31.90
C ARG A 248 4.86 6.44 31.50
N ALA A 249 5.53 7.58 31.30
CA ALA A 249 4.87 8.80 30.84
C ALA A 249 4.36 8.65 29.41
N ASP A 250 5.15 8.04 28.52
CA ASP A 250 4.73 7.74 27.15
C ASP A 250 3.50 6.82 27.12
N VAL A 251 3.49 5.76 27.93
CA VAL A 251 2.37 4.82 27.99
C VAL A 251 1.11 5.52 28.51
N ALA A 252 1.22 6.36 29.54
CA ALA A 252 0.11 7.17 30.01
C ALA A 252 -0.42 8.06 28.88
N ARG A 253 0.48 8.72 28.15
CA ARG A 253 0.11 9.59 27.04
C ARG A 253 -0.53 8.85 25.87
N LEU A 254 -0.02 7.66 25.54
CA LEU A 254 -0.62 6.80 24.52
C LEU A 254 -2.05 6.39 24.89
N ARG A 255 -2.33 6.11 26.16
CA ARG A 255 -3.70 5.78 26.62
C ARG A 255 -4.65 6.97 26.52
N GLU A 256 -4.16 8.19 26.74
CA GLU A 256 -4.95 9.40 26.51
C GLU A 256 -5.28 9.58 25.02
N ILE A 257 -4.31 9.35 24.13
CA ILE A 257 -4.47 9.51 22.67
C ILE A 257 -5.32 8.38 22.06
N PHE A 258 -5.16 7.16 22.56
CA PHE A 258 -5.77 5.94 22.05
C PHE A 258 -6.54 5.21 23.17
N PRO A 259 -7.63 5.79 23.67
CA PRO A 259 -8.39 5.21 24.79
C PRO A 259 -8.98 3.84 24.44
N ASP A 260 -9.31 3.60 23.17
CA ASP A 260 -9.84 2.33 22.66
C ASP A 260 -8.76 1.35 22.21
N GLY A 261 -7.48 1.66 22.44
CA GLY A 261 -6.35 0.88 21.98
C GLY A 261 -5.83 1.25 20.59
N VAL A 262 -4.77 0.55 20.18
CA VAL A 262 -4.04 0.76 18.92
C VAL A 262 -4.25 -0.42 17.97
N CYS A 263 -3.91 -0.26 16.69
CA CYS A 263 -4.10 -1.31 15.70
C CYS A 263 -3.27 -2.57 16.00
N ASP A 264 -3.95 -3.71 16.04
CA ASP A 264 -3.36 -5.05 16.01
C ASP A 264 -3.51 -5.62 14.60
N TYR A 265 -2.52 -5.35 13.75
CA TYR A 265 -2.54 -5.81 12.36
C TYR A 265 -2.45 -7.34 12.22
N THR A 266 -2.12 -8.07 13.28
CA THR A 266 -2.04 -9.54 13.25
C THR A 266 -3.41 -10.23 13.22
N LYS A 267 -4.49 -9.48 13.47
CA LYS A 267 -5.87 -9.98 13.43
C LYS A 267 -6.60 -9.68 12.11
N GLY A 268 -5.93 -9.04 11.15
CA GLY A 268 -6.50 -8.73 9.84
C GLY A 268 -7.55 -7.61 9.86
N ASP A 269 -8.43 -7.63 8.85
CA ASP A 269 -9.42 -6.58 8.62
C ASP A 269 -10.78 -6.91 9.27
N ALA A 270 -11.13 -6.18 10.32
CA ALA A 270 -12.46 -6.21 10.90
C ALA A 270 -13.53 -5.75 9.89
N GLY A 271 -13.13 -4.95 8.88
CA GLY A 271 -13.97 -4.43 7.80
C GLY A 271 -14.24 -5.41 6.67
N LEU A 272 -13.60 -6.58 6.68
CA LEU A 272 -13.89 -7.63 5.71
C LEU A 272 -15.24 -8.29 6.04
N PRO A 273 -16.20 -8.36 5.10
CA PRO A 273 -17.46 -9.07 5.28
C PRO A 273 -17.23 -10.52 5.74
N PRO A 274 -17.98 -11.03 6.73
CA PRO A 274 -17.77 -12.39 7.26
C PRO A 274 -17.82 -13.49 6.20
N GLU A 275 -18.70 -13.35 5.21
CA GLU A 275 -18.85 -14.31 4.10
C GLU A 275 -17.62 -14.38 3.17
N LEU A 276 -16.74 -13.38 3.23
CA LEU A 276 -15.54 -13.27 2.41
C LEU A 276 -14.28 -13.79 3.11
N ARG A 277 -14.34 -14.05 4.43
CA ARG A 277 -13.19 -14.52 5.24
C ARG A 277 -12.84 -15.99 4.92
N ALA A 278 -13.84 -16.85 4.78
CA ALA A 278 -13.66 -18.28 4.51
C ALA A 278 -13.06 -18.62 3.13
N HIS A 279 -12.82 -17.61 2.28
CA HIS A 279 -12.09 -17.76 1.03
C HIS A 279 -10.58 -17.54 1.20
N ASP A 280 -10.14 -16.74 2.18
CA ASP A 280 -8.72 -16.43 2.41
C ASP A 280 -8.04 -17.50 3.30
N ASP A 281 -8.82 -18.27 4.07
CA ASP A 281 -8.32 -19.36 4.95
C ASP A 281 -8.22 -20.73 4.26
N ARG A 282 -8.53 -20.83 2.96
CA ARG A 282 -8.36 -22.11 2.25
C ARG A 282 -6.89 -22.29 1.93
N GLU A 283 -6.24 -23.23 2.62
CA GLU A 283 -4.97 -23.81 2.18
C GLU A 283 -5.02 -24.07 0.66
N PRO A 284 -3.94 -23.79 -0.08
CA PRO A 284 -3.90 -24.09 -1.50
C PRO A 284 -4.25 -25.56 -1.66
N ALA A 285 -5.34 -25.83 -2.40
CA ALA A 285 -5.77 -27.18 -2.71
C ALA A 285 -4.54 -27.97 -3.17
N GLY A 286 -4.27 -29.07 -2.46
CA GLY A 286 -3.05 -29.85 -2.57
C GLY A 286 -2.67 -30.12 -4.02
N ARG A 287 -1.37 -30.04 -4.28
CA ARG A 287 -0.76 -30.63 -5.47
C ARG A 287 -1.04 -32.13 -5.46
N GLU A 288 -1.95 -32.57 -6.31
CA GLU A 288 -1.92 -33.92 -6.91
C GLU A 288 -1.24 -33.83 -8.28
#